data_AF-A0A415L5I8-F1
#
_entry.id   AF-A0A415L5I8-F1
#
_cell.length_a   1.000
_cell.length_b   1.000
_cell.length_c   1.000
_cell.angle_alpha   90.00
_cell.angle_beta   90.00
_cell.angle_gamma   90.00
#
_symmetry.space_group_name_H-M   'P 1'
#
loop_
_entity.id
_entity.type
_entity.pdbx_description
1 polymer ?
#
loop_
_entity_poly.entity_id
_entity_poly.type
_entity_poly.pdbx_seq_one_letter_code
_entity_poly.pdbx_strand_id
1 'polypeptide(L)'
;MGFYEKYVKRGLDVACASAAIICFSPLYIGVALLVKFKLGSPVIFTQDRPGLVDKDGRETVFKMYKFRTMTDERDENGELLPDDVRLTKFGAWLRKTSLDELAEVFNILNGTMSVIGPRPQLVRDMTFMTKEQRMRHTAKPGLSGLAQVNGRNAITWEDKLEWDKKYIRKVGFKEDVRIILETVKKAFIKQEGISQDNMATAEDFGDYLLKNKKITSEEYDKKQIEAKQILNKNDGILREEDLVSIIMPSYNTASYIKESIQSVLNQTYTNWELIIVDDCSTDETDEVINTITDSRIKYFKNKENSGAAMSRNKALREARGQWVAFLDSDDLWMPNKLEKQINFMKKNGYTFSYTNYEEIDVDGNRTGIKVTGPKKITKTGMFNYCWPGCLTVMFDANKVGLIQIEDIKKNNDYAMWLKVCKKADCYLLDEYLAQYRKGRVGSVSTHSIKTMIGWHYKLYNEAENMGMAKSLFNTGRNLLFGCYKKWKYVKSSMK
;
A
#
# COMPACT_ATOMS: atom_id res chain seq x y z
N MET A 1 -6.14 10.63 -24.53
CA MET A 1 -7.53 10.18 -24.68
C MET A 1 -8.36 11.29 -25.30
N GLY A 2 -8.97 11.03 -26.46
CA GLY A 2 -9.93 11.93 -27.12
C GLY A 2 -11.36 11.82 -26.58
N PHE A 3 -12.29 12.57 -27.18
CA PHE A 3 -13.72 12.57 -26.81
C PHE A 3 -14.36 11.17 -26.91
N TYR A 4 -14.05 10.43 -27.97
CA TYR A 4 -14.53 9.06 -28.19
C TYR A 4 -14.14 8.14 -27.02
N GLU A 5 -12.86 8.10 -26.65
CA GLU A 5 -12.34 7.21 -25.60
C GLU A 5 -12.93 7.53 -24.23
N LYS A 6 -13.13 8.82 -23.94
CA LYS A 6 -13.58 9.27 -22.62
C LYS A 6 -15.07 9.02 -22.38
N TYR A 7 -15.92 9.27 -23.38
CA TYR A 7 -17.37 9.28 -23.20
C TYR A 7 -18.07 8.17 -23.99
N VAL A 8 -17.84 8.10 -25.30
CA VAL A 8 -18.58 7.18 -26.19
C VAL A 8 -18.16 5.73 -25.97
N LYS A 9 -16.85 5.46 -25.96
CA LYS A 9 -16.28 4.13 -25.70
C LYS A 9 -16.72 3.60 -24.36
N ARG A 10 -16.74 4.45 -23.32
CA ARG A 10 -17.20 4.06 -21.99
C ARG A 10 -18.67 3.63 -21.98
N GLY A 11 -19.53 4.35 -22.69
CA GLY A 11 -20.95 3.95 -22.83
C GLY A 11 -21.10 2.59 -23.51
N LEU A 12 -20.34 2.35 -24.59
CA LEU A 12 -20.31 1.06 -25.29
C LEU A 12 -19.81 -0.07 -24.40
N ASP A 13 -18.73 0.16 -23.64
CA ASP A 13 -18.18 -0.84 -22.72
C ASP A 13 -19.22 -1.32 -21.69
N VAL A 14 -19.95 -0.37 -21.09
CA VAL A 14 -20.98 -0.68 -20.09
C VAL A 14 -22.16 -1.41 -20.74
N ALA A 15 -22.60 -0.98 -21.92
CA ALA A 15 -23.69 -1.61 -22.65
C ALA A 15 -23.35 -3.06 -23.03
N CYS A 16 -22.18 -3.29 -23.64
CA CYS A 16 -21.71 -4.63 -24.03
C CYS A 16 -21.50 -5.54 -22.82
N ALA A 17 -20.88 -5.04 -21.75
CA ALA A 17 -20.64 -5.82 -20.53
C ALA A 17 -21.96 -6.20 -19.83
N SER A 18 -22.91 -5.27 -19.75
CA SER A 18 -24.23 -5.53 -19.17
C SER A 18 -25.02 -6.55 -19.99
N ALA A 19 -25.01 -6.42 -21.31
CA ALA A 19 -25.65 -7.38 -22.21
C ALA A 19 -25.03 -8.78 -22.07
N ALA A 20 -23.69 -8.88 -22.01
CA ALA A 20 -23.00 -10.14 -21.82
C ALA A 20 -23.37 -10.81 -20.48
N ILE A 21 -23.44 -10.05 -19.39
CA ILE A 21 -23.83 -10.59 -18.07
C ILE A 21 -25.26 -11.11 -18.11
N ILE A 22 -26.20 -10.37 -18.70
CA ILE A 22 -27.61 -10.79 -18.77
C ILE A 22 -27.75 -12.06 -19.62
N CYS A 23 -27.23 -12.02 -20.86
CA CYS A 23 -27.36 -13.13 -21.81
C CYS A 23 -26.65 -14.41 -21.35
N PHE A 24 -25.49 -14.28 -20.71
CA PHE A 24 -24.70 -15.42 -20.25
C PHE A 24 -24.88 -15.69 -18.75
N SER A 25 -25.85 -15.08 -18.07
CA SER A 25 -26.06 -15.26 -16.62
C SER A 25 -26.14 -16.72 -16.17
N PRO A 26 -26.80 -17.66 -16.89
CA PRO A 26 -26.80 -19.07 -16.48
C PRO A 26 -25.40 -19.69 -16.55
N LEU A 27 -24.58 -19.27 -17.53
CA LEU A 27 -23.21 -19.73 -17.69
C LEU A 27 -22.32 -19.23 -16.55
N TYR A 28 -22.42 -17.95 -16.17
CA TYR A 28 -21.69 -17.40 -15.02
C TYR A 28 -21.98 -18.17 -13.73
N ILE A 29 -23.26 -18.44 -13.46
CA ILE A 29 -23.69 -19.19 -12.27
C ILE A 29 -23.17 -20.63 -12.35
N GLY A 30 -23.30 -21.29 -13.51
CA GLY A 30 -22.81 -22.65 -13.72
C GLY A 30 -21.30 -22.77 -13.48
N VAL A 31 -20.48 -21.89 -14.07
CA VAL A 31 -19.04 -21.88 -13.87
C VAL A 31 -18.68 -21.59 -12.41
N ALA A 32 -19.36 -20.63 -11.78
CA ALA A 32 -19.13 -20.30 -10.37
C ALA A 32 -19.39 -21.49 -9.43
N LEU A 33 -20.48 -22.24 -9.67
CA LEU A 33 -20.81 -23.45 -8.91
C LEU A 33 -19.78 -24.56 -9.18
N LEU A 34 -19.41 -24.79 -10.43
CA LEU A 34 -18.39 -25.80 -10.78
C LEU A 34 -17.05 -25.51 -10.10
N VAL A 35 -16.60 -24.26 -10.11
CA VAL A 35 -15.38 -23.83 -9.41
C VAL A 35 -15.52 -24.03 -7.91
N LYS A 36 -16.66 -23.63 -7.31
CA LYS A 36 -16.92 -23.81 -5.89
C LYS A 36 -16.86 -25.29 -5.47
N PHE A 37 -17.43 -26.19 -6.25
CA PHE A 37 -17.47 -27.63 -5.93
C PHE A 37 -16.14 -28.35 -6.23
N LYS A 38 -15.42 -27.95 -7.28
CA LYS A 38 -14.19 -28.64 -7.70
C LYS A 38 -12.91 -28.07 -7.09
N LEU A 39 -12.87 -26.77 -6.80
CA LEU A 39 -11.68 -26.05 -6.31
C LEU A 39 -11.90 -25.32 -4.99
N GLY A 40 -13.13 -25.25 -4.48
CA GLY A 40 -13.45 -24.63 -3.20
C GLY A 40 -13.64 -23.12 -3.25
N SER A 41 -13.33 -22.43 -2.15
CA SER A 41 -13.37 -20.98 -2.06
C SER A 41 -11.97 -20.39 -1.90
N PRO A 42 -11.69 -19.21 -2.48
CA PRO A 42 -12.61 -18.35 -3.23
C PRO A 42 -12.88 -18.82 -4.67
N VAL A 43 -14.07 -18.48 -5.20
CA VAL A 43 -14.48 -18.81 -6.59
C VAL A 43 -13.80 -17.87 -7.59
N ILE A 44 -13.71 -16.59 -7.25
CA ILE A 44 -13.01 -15.58 -8.04
C ILE A 44 -11.60 -15.42 -7.48
N PHE A 45 -10.62 -15.56 -8.35
CA PHE A 45 -9.23 -15.22 -8.14
C PHE A 45 -8.96 -13.80 -8.68
N THR A 46 -8.18 -13.02 -7.94
CA THR A 46 -7.76 -11.69 -8.39
C THR A 46 -6.27 -11.68 -8.67
N GLN A 47 -5.86 -11.09 -9.78
CA GLN A 47 -4.46 -10.89 -10.10
C GLN A 47 -4.18 -9.42 -10.39
N ASP A 48 -3.09 -8.89 -9.84
CA ASP A 48 -2.70 -7.50 -10.08
C ASP A 48 -2.13 -7.35 -11.50
N ARG A 49 -2.58 -6.30 -12.21
CA ARG A 49 -2.27 -6.00 -13.61
C ARG A 49 -2.00 -4.51 -13.80
N PRO A 50 -1.05 -4.12 -14.68
CA PRO A 50 -0.91 -2.74 -15.11
C PRO A 50 -2.20 -2.26 -15.78
N GLY A 51 -2.68 -1.12 -15.30
CA GLY A 51 -3.85 -0.42 -15.81
C GLY A 51 -3.46 0.77 -16.68
N LEU A 52 -4.32 1.78 -16.65
CA LEU A 52 -4.11 3.03 -17.36
C LEU A 52 -3.05 3.89 -16.67
N VAL A 53 -2.32 4.69 -17.42
CA VAL A 53 -1.47 5.76 -16.87
C VAL A 53 -2.36 6.84 -16.22
N ASP A 54 -2.00 7.24 -15.00
CA ASP A 54 -2.69 8.28 -14.24
C ASP A 54 -2.30 9.71 -14.69
N LYS A 55 -2.79 10.71 -13.97
CA LYS A 55 -2.53 12.13 -14.27
C LYS A 55 -1.07 12.53 -14.04
N ASP A 56 -0.36 11.79 -13.18
CA ASP A 56 1.02 12.04 -12.79
C ASP A 56 2.01 11.27 -13.69
N GLY A 57 1.50 10.59 -14.72
CA GLY A 57 2.31 9.84 -15.68
C GLY A 57 2.74 8.46 -15.21
N ARG A 58 2.13 7.91 -14.15
CA ARG A 58 2.46 6.59 -13.58
C ARG A 58 1.43 5.54 -13.97
N GLU A 59 1.85 4.30 -14.22
CA GLU A 59 0.91 3.21 -14.42
C GLU A 59 0.14 2.88 -13.14
N THR A 60 -1.19 2.85 -13.24
CA THR A 60 -2.02 2.29 -12.18
C THR A 60 -1.90 0.77 -12.15
N VAL A 61 -2.22 0.16 -11.02
CA VAL A 61 -2.35 -1.30 -10.89
C VAL A 61 -3.79 -1.61 -10.48
N PHE A 62 -4.45 -2.53 -11.19
CA PHE A 62 -5.80 -2.95 -10.88
C PHE A 62 -5.87 -4.46 -10.65
N LYS A 63 -6.91 -4.90 -9.93
CA LYS A 63 -7.21 -6.32 -9.72
C LYS A 63 -8.06 -6.84 -10.86
N MET A 64 -7.47 -7.67 -11.70
CA MET A 64 -8.15 -8.40 -12.75
C MET A 64 -8.84 -9.64 -12.16
N TYR A 65 -10.13 -9.79 -12.41
CA TYR A 65 -10.95 -10.90 -11.92
C TYR A 65 -10.90 -12.07 -12.90
N LYS A 66 -10.63 -13.26 -12.38
CA LYS A 66 -10.72 -14.53 -13.11
C LYS A 66 -11.42 -15.57 -12.25
N PHE A 67 -12.07 -16.55 -12.87
CA PHE A 67 -12.44 -17.75 -12.11
C PHE A 67 -11.17 -18.52 -11.72
N ARG A 68 -11.17 -19.04 -10.50
CA ARG A 68 -10.04 -19.81 -9.98
C ARG A 68 -9.84 -21.08 -10.80
N THR A 69 -8.60 -21.35 -11.21
CA THR A 69 -8.22 -22.53 -12.01
C THR A 69 -7.20 -23.44 -11.32
N MET A 70 -6.63 -23.01 -10.19
CA MET A 70 -5.55 -23.72 -9.49
C MET A 70 -5.92 -23.98 -8.02
N THR A 71 -5.34 -25.03 -7.41
CA THR A 71 -5.50 -25.36 -5.97
C THR A 71 -4.71 -24.36 -5.09
N ASP A 72 -4.94 -24.36 -3.77
CA ASP A 72 -4.15 -23.59 -2.78
C ASP A 72 -3.19 -24.50 -2.00
N GLU A 73 -2.78 -25.61 -2.60
CA GLU A 73 -1.85 -26.54 -1.96
C GLU A 73 -0.51 -25.86 -1.70
N ARG A 74 0.03 -26.12 -0.51
CA ARG A 74 1.26 -25.53 0.02
C ARG A 74 2.24 -26.62 0.41
N ASP A 75 3.52 -26.28 0.40
CA ASP A 75 4.59 -27.11 0.92
C ASP A 75 4.66 -27.08 2.45
N GLU A 76 5.62 -27.81 3.02
CA GLU A 76 5.86 -27.91 4.46
C GLU A 76 6.27 -26.58 5.11
N ASN A 77 6.77 -25.62 4.32
CA ASN A 77 7.14 -24.27 4.76
C ASN A 77 5.95 -23.29 4.71
N GLY A 78 4.80 -23.75 4.21
CA GLY A 78 3.62 -22.92 4.02
C GLY A 78 3.64 -22.07 2.75
N GLU A 79 4.56 -22.32 1.81
CA GLU A 79 4.61 -21.65 0.51
C GLU A 79 3.74 -22.39 -0.53
N LEU A 80 3.16 -21.67 -1.49
CA LEU A 80 2.34 -22.30 -2.53
C LEU A 80 3.18 -23.24 -3.40
N LEU A 81 2.64 -24.41 -3.71
CA LEU A 81 3.29 -25.34 -4.65
C LEU A 81 3.43 -24.72 -6.05
N PRO A 82 4.33 -25.26 -6.89
CA PRO A 82 4.46 -24.86 -8.29
C PRO A 82 3.13 -24.95 -9.08
N ASP A 83 2.96 -24.07 -10.07
CA ASP A 83 1.72 -23.93 -10.85
C ASP A 83 1.35 -25.19 -11.64
N ASP A 84 2.33 -25.96 -12.10
CA ASP A 84 2.17 -27.24 -12.80
C ASP A 84 1.58 -28.32 -11.89
N VAL A 85 1.91 -28.28 -10.59
CA VAL A 85 1.34 -29.18 -9.57
C VAL A 85 -0.08 -28.76 -9.22
N ARG A 86 -0.33 -27.45 -9.11
CA ARG A 86 -1.62 -26.90 -8.67
C ARG A 86 -2.69 -26.86 -9.77
N LEU A 87 -2.31 -27.06 -11.03
CA LEU A 87 -3.22 -27.02 -12.17
C LEU A 87 -3.95 -28.36 -12.36
N THR A 88 -5.19 -28.43 -11.87
CA THR A 88 -6.04 -29.62 -12.06
C THR A 88 -6.51 -29.80 -13.51
N LYS A 89 -6.94 -31.02 -13.88
CA LYS A 89 -7.60 -31.29 -15.17
C LYS A 89 -8.79 -30.36 -15.44
N PHE A 90 -9.58 -30.05 -14.40
CA PHE A 90 -10.70 -29.11 -14.49
C PHE A 90 -10.22 -27.67 -14.72
N GLY A 91 -9.18 -27.24 -14.02
CA GLY A 91 -8.54 -25.94 -14.22
C GLY A 91 -7.97 -25.76 -15.63
N ALA A 92 -7.29 -26.78 -16.14
CA ALA A 92 -6.78 -26.81 -17.51
C ALA A 92 -7.91 -26.72 -18.55
N TRP A 93 -9.02 -27.43 -18.31
CA TRP A 93 -10.22 -27.33 -19.16
C TRP A 93 -10.80 -25.91 -19.16
N LEU A 94 -10.98 -25.29 -17.98
CA LEU A 94 -11.48 -23.91 -17.87
C LEU A 94 -10.64 -22.93 -18.69
N ARG A 95 -9.30 -22.99 -18.56
CA ARG A 95 -8.35 -22.16 -19.33
C ARG A 95 -8.45 -22.42 -20.84
N LYS A 96 -8.52 -23.69 -21.24
CA LYS A 96 -8.65 -24.08 -22.66
C LYS A 96 -9.91 -23.53 -23.31
N THR A 97 -11.00 -23.45 -22.54
CA THR A 97 -12.28 -22.88 -23.00
C THR A 97 -12.39 -21.36 -22.79
N SER A 98 -11.38 -20.73 -22.18
CA SER A 98 -11.39 -19.31 -21.77
C SER A 98 -12.57 -18.93 -20.85
N LEU A 99 -13.20 -19.92 -20.21
CA LEU A 99 -14.30 -19.68 -19.27
C LEU A 99 -13.78 -19.02 -17.98
N ASP A 100 -12.49 -19.13 -17.69
CA ASP A 100 -11.85 -18.46 -16.57
C ASP A 100 -11.80 -16.92 -16.72
N GLU A 101 -11.77 -16.42 -17.95
CA GLU A 101 -11.71 -14.99 -18.27
C GLU A 101 -13.10 -14.32 -18.22
N LEU A 102 -14.20 -15.07 -18.10
CA LEU A 102 -15.56 -14.51 -18.05
C LEU A 102 -15.71 -13.45 -16.94
N ALA A 103 -15.06 -13.64 -15.78
CA ALA A 103 -15.14 -12.70 -14.67
C ALA A 103 -14.54 -11.32 -14.99
N GLU A 104 -13.73 -11.17 -16.04
CA GLU A 104 -13.15 -9.90 -16.47
C GLU A 104 -14.23 -8.89 -16.91
N VAL A 105 -15.44 -9.33 -17.25
CA VAL A 105 -16.58 -8.44 -17.55
C VAL A 105 -16.86 -7.46 -16.41
N PHE A 106 -16.63 -7.86 -15.14
CA PHE A 106 -16.80 -6.99 -13.99
C PHE A 106 -15.71 -5.91 -13.91
N ASN A 107 -14.51 -6.15 -14.46
CA ASN A 107 -13.49 -5.12 -14.65
C ASN A 107 -13.88 -4.11 -15.73
N ILE A 108 -14.60 -4.56 -16.77
CA ILE A 108 -15.17 -3.65 -17.77
C ILE A 108 -16.24 -2.79 -17.09
N LEU A 109 -17.16 -3.37 -16.32
CA LEU A 109 -18.19 -2.60 -15.61
C LEU A 109 -17.64 -1.59 -14.60
N ASN A 110 -16.63 -1.94 -13.81
CA ASN A 110 -16.03 -1.00 -12.85
C ASN A 110 -15.10 0.04 -13.51
N GLY A 111 -14.80 -0.11 -14.79
CA GLY A 111 -14.04 0.84 -15.59
C GLY A 111 -12.53 0.70 -15.55
N THR A 112 -12.00 -0.36 -14.91
CA THR A 112 -10.56 -0.71 -14.94
C THR A 112 -10.13 -1.32 -16.27
N MET A 113 -11.05 -1.99 -16.97
CA MET A 113 -10.86 -2.52 -18.33
C MET A 113 -11.88 -1.93 -19.32
N SER A 114 -11.66 -2.24 -20.59
CA SER A 114 -12.50 -1.93 -21.76
C SER A 114 -12.80 -3.22 -22.52
N VAL A 115 -13.82 -3.22 -23.38
CA VAL A 115 -14.08 -4.36 -24.28
C VAL A 115 -12.92 -4.54 -25.25
N ILE A 116 -12.47 -3.44 -25.87
CA ILE A 116 -11.35 -3.40 -26.81
C ILE A 116 -10.21 -2.57 -26.25
N GLY A 117 -8.98 -3.12 -26.31
CA GLY A 117 -7.76 -2.48 -25.85
C GLY A 117 -6.58 -3.45 -25.82
N PRO A 118 -5.35 -2.98 -25.51
CA PRO A 118 -4.20 -3.87 -25.34
C PRO A 118 -4.46 -4.91 -24.24
N ARG A 119 -4.05 -6.17 -24.44
CA ARG A 119 -4.23 -7.21 -23.42
C ARG A 119 -3.48 -6.83 -22.13
N PRO A 120 -4.09 -6.95 -20.92
CA PRO A 120 -3.39 -6.68 -19.67
C PRO A 120 -2.29 -7.73 -19.42
N GLN A 121 -1.03 -7.29 -19.35
CA GLN A 121 0.14 -8.14 -19.07
C GLN A 121 0.44 -8.26 -17.58
N LEU A 122 1.38 -9.10 -17.18
CA LEU A 122 1.80 -9.15 -15.79
C LEU A 122 2.56 -7.86 -15.42
N VAL A 123 2.49 -7.49 -14.15
CA VAL A 123 3.29 -6.36 -13.62
C VAL A 123 4.78 -6.61 -13.85
N ARG A 124 5.24 -7.86 -13.75
CA ARG A 124 6.62 -8.22 -14.09
C ARG A 124 7.00 -7.91 -15.52
N ASP A 125 6.14 -8.23 -16.48
CA ASP A 125 6.42 -7.98 -17.90
C ASP A 125 6.57 -6.48 -18.19
N MET A 126 5.78 -5.63 -17.51
CA MET A 126 5.87 -4.18 -17.65
C MET A 126 7.26 -3.64 -17.29
N THR A 127 7.94 -4.22 -16.29
CA THR A 127 9.26 -3.73 -15.85
C THR A 127 10.34 -3.89 -16.93
N PHE A 128 10.17 -4.85 -17.83
CA PHE A 128 11.05 -5.11 -18.97
C PHE A 128 10.72 -4.27 -20.21
N MET A 129 9.61 -3.53 -20.21
CA MET A 129 9.19 -2.75 -21.38
C MET A 129 9.95 -1.42 -21.50
N THR A 130 10.30 -1.07 -22.73
CA THR A 130 10.84 0.26 -23.05
C THR A 130 9.76 1.35 -22.87
N LYS A 131 10.17 2.62 -22.76
CA LYS A 131 9.23 3.75 -22.68
C LYS A 131 8.23 3.77 -23.84
N GLU A 132 8.67 3.40 -25.03
CA GLU A 132 7.82 3.33 -26.22
C GLU A 132 6.81 2.18 -26.13
N GLN A 133 7.22 1.01 -25.63
CA GLN A 133 6.32 -0.13 -25.42
C GLN A 133 5.29 0.15 -24.32
N ARG A 134 5.68 0.91 -23.28
CA ARG A 134 4.79 1.33 -22.18
C ARG A 134 3.70 2.31 -22.61
N MET A 135 3.79 2.92 -23.81
CA MET A 135 2.70 3.70 -24.37
C MET A 135 1.38 2.91 -24.46
N ARG A 136 1.42 1.57 -24.45
CA ARG A 136 0.23 0.70 -24.34
C ARG A 136 -0.66 0.99 -23.14
N HIS A 137 -0.10 1.51 -22.05
CA HIS A 137 -0.85 1.85 -20.85
C HIS A 137 -1.55 3.21 -20.96
N THR A 138 -1.44 3.92 -22.10
CA THR A 138 -2.21 5.16 -22.36
C THR A 138 -3.66 4.90 -22.77
N ALA A 139 -3.97 3.66 -23.15
CA ALA A 139 -5.32 3.16 -23.39
C ALA A 139 -5.70 2.15 -22.32
N LYS A 140 -7.01 2.03 -22.02
CA LYS A 140 -7.48 1.04 -21.05
C LYS A 140 -7.18 -0.38 -21.56
N PRO A 141 -6.72 -1.29 -20.68
CA PRO A 141 -6.57 -2.69 -21.06
C PRO A 141 -7.89 -3.28 -21.55
N GLY A 142 -7.80 -4.14 -22.56
CA GLY A 142 -8.94 -4.74 -23.25
C GLY A 142 -9.09 -6.22 -23.00
N LEU A 143 -10.34 -6.70 -22.98
CA LEU A 143 -10.66 -8.14 -23.08
C LEU A 143 -10.17 -8.69 -24.43
N SER A 144 -10.49 -7.99 -25.53
CA SER A 144 -9.94 -8.23 -26.86
C SER A 144 -9.20 -7.01 -27.38
N GLY A 145 -8.50 -7.15 -28.50
CA GLY A 145 -7.63 -6.11 -29.04
C GLY A 145 -7.05 -6.50 -30.39
N LEU A 146 -6.35 -5.54 -31.01
CA LEU A 146 -5.81 -5.71 -32.36
C LEU A 146 -4.78 -6.85 -32.43
N ALA A 147 -3.96 -7.03 -31.39
CA ALA A 147 -3.01 -8.14 -31.31
C ALA A 147 -3.71 -9.51 -31.22
N GLN A 148 -4.79 -9.60 -30.42
CA GLN A 148 -5.58 -10.82 -30.23
C GLN A 148 -6.24 -11.25 -31.54
N VAL A 149 -6.79 -10.31 -32.31
CA VAL A 149 -7.42 -10.62 -33.61
C VAL A 149 -6.43 -10.83 -34.74
N ASN A 150 -5.18 -10.35 -34.67
CA ASN A 150 -4.20 -10.57 -35.76
C ASN A 150 -3.29 -11.79 -35.56
N GLY A 151 -3.00 -12.20 -34.32
CA GLY A 151 -2.00 -13.25 -34.10
C GLY A 151 -2.26 -14.33 -33.05
N ARG A 152 -3.28 -14.19 -32.19
CA ARG A 152 -3.52 -15.08 -31.01
C ARG A 152 -2.20 -15.52 -30.34
N ASN A 153 -1.96 -16.83 -30.24
CA ASN A 153 -0.80 -17.43 -29.56
C ASN A 153 0.42 -17.61 -30.47
N ALA A 154 0.29 -17.42 -31.78
CA ALA A 154 1.33 -17.75 -32.77
C ALA A 154 2.27 -16.58 -33.11
N ILE A 155 2.04 -15.39 -32.53
CA ILE A 155 2.88 -14.21 -32.78
C ILE A 155 3.87 -13.96 -31.65
N THR A 156 5.04 -13.41 -32.02
CA THR A 156 6.11 -13.05 -31.09
C THR A 156 5.70 -11.94 -30.13
N TRP A 157 6.44 -11.75 -29.04
CA TRP A 157 6.20 -10.66 -28.09
C TRP A 157 6.34 -9.28 -28.76
N GLU A 158 7.30 -9.12 -29.67
CA GLU A 158 7.52 -7.92 -30.45
C GLU A 158 6.31 -7.60 -31.33
N ASP A 159 5.80 -8.59 -32.05
CA ASP A 159 4.63 -8.42 -32.91
C ASP A 159 3.40 -8.02 -32.10
N LYS A 160 3.19 -8.65 -30.92
CA LYS A 160 2.10 -8.29 -30.00
C LYS A 160 2.19 -6.83 -29.60
N LEU A 161 3.37 -6.37 -29.18
CA LEU A 161 3.62 -4.99 -28.77
C LEU A 161 3.45 -4.01 -29.94
N GLU A 162 3.83 -4.39 -31.15
CA GLU A 162 3.67 -3.56 -32.35
C GLU A 162 2.20 -3.44 -32.76
N TRP A 163 1.41 -4.50 -32.65
CA TRP A 163 -0.05 -4.43 -32.85
C TRP A 163 -0.72 -3.54 -31.80
N ASP A 164 -0.30 -3.63 -30.54
CA ASP A 164 -0.78 -2.73 -29.49
C ASP A 164 -0.44 -1.27 -29.81
N LYS A 165 0.77 -0.97 -30.28
CA LYS A 165 1.18 0.38 -30.76
C LYS A 165 0.30 0.86 -31.91
N LYS A 166 0.04 0.01 -32.91
CA LYS A 166 -0.84 0.35 -34.05
C LYS A 166 -2.26 0.69 -33.59
N TYR A 167 -2.78 -0.05 -32.62
CA TYR A 167 -4.08 0.22 -32.03
C TYR A 167 -4.11 1.60 -31.35
N ILE A 168 -3.15 1.89 -30.48
CA ILE A 168 -3.08 3.17 -29.73
C ILE A 168 -3.03 4.38 -30.65
N ARG A 169 -2.33 4.27 -31.79
CA ARG A 169 -2.25 5.35 -32.78
C ARG A 169 -3.56 5.62 -33.51
N LYS A 170 -4.49 4.65 -33.55
CA LYS A 170 -5.72 4.70 -34.35
C LYS A 170 -6.98 4.34 -33.55
N VAL A 171 -6.98 4.61 -32.25
CA VAL A 171 -8.16 4.34 -31.40
C VAL A 171 -9.35 5.15 -31.91
N GLY A 172 -10.45 4.47 -32.24
CA GLY A 172 -11.65 5.09 -32.78
C GLY A 172 -12.80 4.11 -32.93
N PHE A 173 -14.03 4.64 -33.02
CA PHE A 173 -15.25 3.84 -33.08
C PHE A 173 -15.24 2.76 -34.17
N LYS A 174 -14.84 3.13 -35.39
CA LYS A 174 -14.79 2.22 -36.53
C LYS A 174 -13.83 1.05 -36.29
N GLU A 175 -12.68 1.33 -35.70
CA GLU A 175 -11.66 0.31 -35.44
C GLU A 175 -12.10 -0.62 -34.30
N ASP A 176 -12.69 -0.09 -33.23
CA ASP A 176 -13.22 -0.90 -32.13
C ASP A 176 -14.35 -1.83 -32.61
N VAL A 177 -15.31 -1.33 -33.39
CA VAL A 177 -16.39 -2.16 -33.96
C VAL A 177 -15.81 -3.25 -34.86
N ARG A 178 -14.82 -2.92 -35.70
CA ARG A 178 -14.12 -3.91 -36.53
C ARG A 178 -13.49 -5.00 -35.67
N ILE A 179 -12.75 -4.64 -34.63
CA ILE A 179 -12.08 -5.62 -33.75
C ILE A 179 -13.13 -6.49 -33.03
N ILE A 180 -14.27 -5.92 -32.59
CA ILE A 180 -15.37 -6.70 -32.00
C ILE A 180 -15.90 -7.74 -32.99
N LEU A 181 -16.20 -7.34 -34.23
CA LEU A 181 -16.71 -8.25 -35.27
C LEU A 181 -15.69 -9.34 -35.62
N GLU A 182 -14.40 -8.98 -35.74
CA GLU A 182 -13.32 -9.94 -35.96
C GLU A 182 -13.16 -10.91 -34.77
N THR A 183 -13.33 -10.42 -33.55
CA THR A 183 -13.29 -11.25 -32.32
C THR A 183 -14.42 -12.28 -32.32
N VAL A 184 -15.66 -11.84 -32.60
CA VAL A 184 -16.84 -12.72 -32.71
C VAL A 184 -16.62 -13.74 -33.82
N LYS A 185 -16.22 -13.29 -35.02
CA LYS A 185 -15.93 -14.17 -36.15
C LYS A 185 -14.90 -15.24 -35.79
N LYS A 186 -13.82 -14.88 -35.12
CA LYS A 186 -12.78 -15.82 -34.68
C LYS A 186 -13.23 -16.75 -33.55
N ALA A 187 -14.15 -16.33 -32.70
CA ALA A 187 -14.73 -17.18 -31.66
C ALA A 187 -15.64 -18.27 -32.25
N PHE A 188 -16.42 -17.95 -33.30
CA PHE A 188 -17.39 -18.87 -33.91
C PHE A 188 -16.87 -19.69 -35.10
N ILE A 189 -15.90 -19.18 -35.89
CA ILE A 189 -15.57 -19.78 -37.21
C ILE A 189 -14.28 -20.64 -37.21
N LYS A 190 -13.36 -20.50 -36.25
CA LYS A 190 -12.10 -21.28 -36.24
C LYS A 190 -11.70 -21.77 -34.86
N GLN A 191 -11.88 -23.08 -34.65
CA GLN A 191 -11.13 -23.90 -33.67
C GLN A 191 -9.77 -24.38 -34.22
N GLU A 192 -9.28 -23.81 -35.33
CA GLU A 192 -7.95 -24.16 -35.84
C GLU A 192 -6.85 -23.47 -35.01
N GLY A 193 -5.99 -24.28 -34.37
CA GLY A 193 -4.68 -23.85 -33.87
C GLY A 193 -4.45 -23.87 -32.36
N ILE A 194 -5.17 -24.67 -31.57
CA ILE A 194 -4.73 -25.02 -30.20
C ILE A 194 -3.73 -26.18 -30.29
N SER A 195 -2.63 -25.98 -31.00
CA SER A 195 -1.54 -26.95 -31.05
C SER A 195 -0.21 -26.19 -31.12
N GLN A 196 0.24 -25.74 -29.97
CA GLN A 196 1.67 -25.65 -29.69
C GLN A 196 1.89 -26.30 -28.33
N ASP A 197 2.49 -27.48 -28.41
CA ASP A 197 3.26 -28.21 -27.42
C ASP A 197 3.27 -27.66 -25.99
N ASN A 198 2.72 -28.45 -25.06
CA ASN A 198 3.20 -28.70 -23.69
C ASN A 198 3.73 -27.53 -22.83
N MET A 199 3.40 -26.26 -23.11
CA MET A 199 3.60 -25.16 -22.17
C MET A 199 2.24 -24.84 -21.55
N ALA A 200 2.01 -25.37 -20.35
CA ALA A 200 0.80 -25.15 -19.55
C ALA A 200 0.55 -23.65 -19.19
N THR A 201 1.50 -22.77 -19.54
CA THR A 201 1.52 -21.33 -19.26
C THR A 201 2.09 -20.56 -20.46
N ALA A 202 1.48 -19.42 -20.80
CA ALA A 202 2.05 -18.50 -21.78
C ALA A 202 3.42 -17.99 -21.29
N GLU A 203 4.44 -17.99 -22.16
CA GLU A 203 5.80 -17.51 -21.84
C GLU A 203 5.77 -16.03 -21.45
N ASP A 204 6.33 -15.68 -20.29
CA ASP A 204 6.44 -14.31 -19.80
C ASP A 204 7.41 -13.49 -20.65
N PHE A 205 7.26 -12.16 -20.66
CA PHE A 205 8.11 -11.31 -21.50
C PHE A 205 9.56 -11.30 -21.02
N GLY A 206 9.79 -11.29 -19.71
CA GLY A 206 11.13 -11.38 -19.14
C GLY A 206 11.85 -12.68 -19.53
N ASP A 207 11.14 -13.81 -19.46
CA ASP A 207 11.68 -15.13 -19.83
C ASP A 207 11.99 -15.20 -21.32
N TYR A 208 11.11 -14.65 -22.15
CA TYR A 208 11.33 -14.49 -23.59
C TYR A 208 12.61 -13.68 -23.86
N LEU A 209 12.83 -12.55 -23.19
CA LEU A 209 14.02 -11.73 -23.39
C LEU A 209 15.30 -12.46 -22.94
N LEU A 210 15.26 -13.16 -21.81
CA LEU A 210 16.40 -13.92 -21.28
C LEU A 210 16.77 -15.08 -22.22
N LYS A 211 15.78 -15.85 -22.67
CA LYS A 211 15.95 -16.98 -23.60
C LYS A 211 16.54 -16.55 -24.94
N ASN A 212 16.12 -15.38 -25.45
CA ASN A 212 16.65 -14.79 -26.68
C ASN A 212 17.93 -13.97 -26.46
N LYS A 213 18.55 -14.04 -25.27
CA LYS A 213 19.80 -13.34 -24.91
C LYS A 213 19.74 -11.82 -25.13
N LYS A 214 18.56 -11.22 -24.97
CA LYS A 214 18.34 -9.77 -25.09
C LYS A 214 18.64 -9.01 -23.78
N ILE A 215 18.68 -9.72 -22.66
CA ILE A 215 19.02 -9.20 -21.31
C ILE A 215 19.93 -10.18 -20.58
N THR A 216 20.65 -9.71 -19.56
CA THR A 216 21.48 -10.56 -18.69
C THR A 216 20.67 -11.17 -17.54
N SER A 217 21.20 -12.21 -16.88
CA SER A 217 20.57 -12.79 -15.69
C SER A 217 20.48 -11.77 -14.54
N GLU A 218 21.52 -10.95 -14.33
CA GLU A 218 21.49 -9.89 -13.32
C GLU A 218 20.40 -8.85 -13.59
N GLU A 219 20.24 -8.44 -14.86
CA GLU A 219 19.18 -7.53 -15.24
C GLU A 219 17.79 -8.16 -15.04
N TYR A 220 17.65 -9.44 -15.39
CA TYR A 220 16.43 -10.21 -15.13
C TYR A 220 16.07 -10.21 -13.65
N ASP A 221 17.01 -10.58 -12.77
CA ASP A 221 16.77 -10.64 -11.32
C ASP A 221 16.39 -9.27 -10.76
N LYS A 222 17.10 -8.22 -11.17
CA LYS A 222 16.78 -6.83 -10.78
C LYS A 222 15.36 -6.43 -11.18
N LYS A 223 14.93 -6.80 -12.38
CA LYS A 223 13.58 -6.50 -12.89
C LYS A 223 12.50 -7.33 -12.22
N GLN A 224 12.78 -8.59 -11.88
CA GLN A 224 11.87 -9.41 -11.05
C GLN A 224 11.71 -8.82 -9.64
N ILE A 225 12.78 -8.26 -9.06
CA ILE A 225 12.72 -7.53 -7.79
C ILE A 225 11.86 -6.26 -7.94
N GLU A 226 12.07 -5.46 -8.98
CA GLU A 226 11.25 -4.28 -9.29
C GLU A 226 9.75 -4.66 -9.40
N ALA A 227 9.45 -5.78 -10.06
CA ALA A 227 8.09 -6.27 -10.20
C ALA A 227 7.46 -6.70 -8.87
N LYS A 228 8.20 -7.42 -8.03
CA LYS A 228 7.77 -7.80 -6.68
C LYS A 228 7.51 -6.56 -5.82
N GLN A 229 8.31 -5.51 -5.97
CA GLN A 229 8.09 -4.23 -5.27
C GLN A 229 6.77 -3.58 -5.68
N ILE A 230 6.46 -3.51 -6.98
CA ILE A 230 5.20 -2.97 -7.49
C ILE A 230 4.00 -3.82 -7.01
N LEU A 231 4.11 -5.15 -7.07
CA LEU A 231 3.04 -6.08 -6.68
C LEU A 231 2.74 -6.08 -5.19
N ASN A 232 3.76 -5.97 -4.33
CA ASN A 232 3.60 -5.94 -2.89
C ASN A 232 3.01 -4.63 -2.36
N LYS A 233 2.64 -3.70 -3.25
CA LYS A 233 2.25 -2.32 -2.88
C LYS A 233 3.31 -1.65 -2.02
N ASN A 234 4.58 -2.03 -2.22
CA ASN A 234 5.67 -1.20 -1.77
C ASN A 234 5.62 0.03 -2.68
N ASP A 235 5.51 1.17 -2.03
CA ASP A 235 5.71 2.55 -2.50
C ASP A 235 6.89 2.80 -3.47
N GLY A 236 7.56 1.77 -4.00
CA GLY A 236 8.74 1.89 -4.85
C GLY A 236 9.98 2.36 -4.09
N ILE A 237 9.92 2.43 -2.75
CA ILE A 237 11.03 2.86 -1.91
C ILE A 237 11.87 1.63 -1.56
N LEU A 238 13.09 1.57 -2.09
CA LEU A 238 14.12 0.65 -1.61
C LEU A 238 14.43 1.02 -0.17
N ARG A 239 14.19 0.08 0.76
CA ARG A 239 14.52 0.28 2.16
C ARG A 239 15.80 -0.45 2.50
N GLU A 240 16.66 0.22 3.23
CA GLU A 240 17.86 -0.34 3.81
C GLU A 240 17.46 -1.30 4.94
N GLU A 241 17.87 -2.55 4.84
CA GLU A 241 17.60 -3.56 5.85
C GLU A 241 18.18 -3.13 7.19
N ASP A 242 17.43 -3.39 8.26
CA ASP A 242 17.80 -3.07 9.63
C ASP A 242 17.99 -1.58 9.97
N LEU A 243 18.03 -0.67 9.00
CA LEU A 243 18.07 0.76 9.27
C LEU A 243 16.76 1.23 9.93
N VAL A 244 16.89 2.05 10.98
CA VAL A 244 15.77 2.76 11.59
C VAL A 244 15.69 4.20 11.07
N SER A 245 14.62 4.57 10.37
CA SER A 245 14.29 5.99 10.14
C SER A 245 13.46 6.54 11.29
N ILE A 246 14.00 7.52 11.99
CA ILE A 246 13.33 8.21 13.10
C ILE A 246 12.70 9.49 12.58
N ILE A 247 11.38 9.59 12.70
CA ILE A 247 10.58 10.71 12.21
C ILE A 247 10.38 11.72 13.34
N MET A 248 10.91 12.94 13.14
CA MET A 248 10.84 14.02 14.13
C MET A 248 10.29 15.31 13.52
N PRO A 249 8.99 15.62 13.71
CA PRO A 249 8.47 16.94 13.38
C PRO A 249 8.93 17.97 14.43
N SER A 250 9.27 19.17 13.98
CA SER A 250 9.65 20.29 14.85
C SER A 250 8.85 21.55 14.52
N TYR A 251 8.46 22.27 15.58
CA TYR A 251 7.97 23.64 15.50
C TYR A 251 8.20 24.35 16.84
N ASN A 252 9.00 25.41 16.82
CA ASN A 252 9.41 26.24 17.96
C ASN A 252 9.93 25.45 19.17
N THR A 253 10.89 24.53 18.94
CA THR A 253 11.36 23.57 19.95
C THR A 253 12.80 23.81 20.41
N ALA A 254 13.35 25.03 20.24
CA ALA A 254 14.75 25.34 20.53
C ALA A 254 15.19 24.87 21.94
N SER A 255 14.34 25.03 22.94
CA SER A 255 14.63 24.65 24.33
C SER A 255 14.70 23.14 24.59
N TYR A 256 14.17 22.30 23.70
CA TYR A 256 14.00 20.86 23.94
C TYR A 256 14.70 19.97 22.91
N ILE A 257 14.77 20.41 21.66
CA ILE A 257 15.19 19.57 20.54
C ILE A 257 16.61 19.01 20.70
N LYS A 258 17.51 19.76 21.35
CA LYS A 258 18.86 19.30 21.65
C LYS A 258 18.84 18.05 22.53
N GLU A 259 18.00 18.02 23.55
CA GLU A 259 17.87 16.88 24.47
C GLU A 259 17.25 15.67 23.74
N SER A 260 16.23 15.92 22.92
CA SER A 260 15.57 14.90 22.10
C SER A 260 16.55 14.24 21.12
N ILE A 261 17.34 15.04 20.39
CA ILE A 261 18.40 14.54 19.50
C ILE A 261 19.47 13.78 20.29
N GLN A 262 19.89 14.28 21.47
CA GLN A 262 20.85 13.58 22.31
C GLN A 262 20.34 12.21 22.76
N SER A 263 19.04 12.06 23.04
CA SER A 263 18.43 10.77 23.37
C SER A 263 18.47 9.75 22.21
N VAL A 264 18.47 10.24 20.97
CA VAL A 264 18.67 9.43 19.76
C VAL A 264 20.15 9.07 19.58
N LEU A 265 21.06 10.04 19.75
CA LEU A 265 22.51 9.81 19.67
C LEU A 265 22.99 8.76 20.68
N ASN A 266 22.36 8.73 21.86
CA ASN A 266 22.69 7.81 22.95
C ASN A 266 22.05 6.42 22.80
N GLN A 267 21.40 6.10 21.69
CA GLN A 267 20.82 4.77 21.49
C GLN A 267 21.89 3.67 21.38
N THR A 268 21.67 2.52 22.01
CA THR A 268 22.55 1.33 21.90
C THR A 268 22.53 0.74 20.49
N TYR A 269 21.38 0.84 19.81
CA TYR A 269 21.26 0.53 18.39
C TYR A 269 21.85 1.68 17.57
N THR A 270 22.83 1.41 16.71
CA THR A 270 23.59 2.46 15.99
C THR A 270 23.16 2.67 14.55
N ASN A 271 22.48 1.69 13.93
CA ASN A 271 22.04 1.73 12.55
C ASN A 271 20.71 2.50 12.39
N TRP A 272 20.77 3.81 12.50
CA TRP A 272 19.61 4.68 12.36
C TRP A 272 19.92 5.93 11.52
N GLU A 273 18.89 6.54 10.97
CA GLU A 273 18.89 7.90 10.46
C GLU A 273 17.80 8.71 11.18
N LEU A 274 18.09 9.97 11.47
CA LEU A 274 17.14 10.89 12.10
C LEU A 274 16.69 11.93 11.08
N ILE A 275 15.39 11.98 10.81
CA ILE A 275 14.80 12.89 9.83
C ILE A 275 13.99 13.93 10.57
N ILE A 276 14.58 15.13 10.67
CA ILE A 276 13.97 16.28 11.32
C ILE A 276 13.31 17.14 10.25
N VAL A 277 12.01 17.38 10.40
CA VAL A 277 11.28 18.32 9.54
C VAL A 277 10.78 19.47 10.38
N ASP A 278 11.45 20.61 10.24
CA ASP A 278 11.06 21.87 10.85
C ASP A 278 9.94 22.55 10.08
N ASP A 279 8.86 22.87 10.77
CA ASP A 279 7.65 23.44 10.20
C ASP A 279 7.69 24.97 10.18
N CYS A 280 8.80 25.52 9.69
CA CYS A 280 9.07 26.96 9.63
C CYS A 280 9.09 27.60 11.03
N SER A 281 9.93 27.07 11.93
CA SER A 281 10.13 27.65 13.25
C SER A 281 10.63 29.09 13.18
N THR A 282 10.17 29.87 14.15
CA THR A 282 10.47 31.30 14.32
C THR A 282 11.38 31.58 15.51
N ASP A 283 11.70 30.55 16.31
CA ASP A 283 12.66 30.60 17.40
C ASP A 283 14.06 30.14 16.94
N GLU A 284 14.98 29.96 17.89
CA GLU A 284 16.37 29.58 17.65
C GLU A 284 16.56 28.08 17.29
N THR A 285 15.50 27.37 16.87
CA THR A 285 15.56 25.93 16.53
C THR A 285 16.64 25.64 15.48
N ASP A 286 16.75 26.49 14.44
CA ASP A 286 17.79 26.35 13.41
C ASP A 286 19.19 26.42 14.00
N GLU A 287 19.44 27.38 14.88
CA GLU A 287 20.75 27.61 15.50
C GLU A 287 21.15 26.40 16.34
N VAL A 288 20.21 25.88 17.14
CA VAL A 288 20.42 24.68 17.97
C VAL A 288 20.77 23.47 17.12
N ILE A 289 20.01 23.19 16.05
CA ILE A 289 20.25 22.04 15.17
C ILE A 289 21.59 22.18 14.46
N ASN A 290 21.95 23.38 13.99
CA ASN A 290 23.21 23.63 13.30
C ASN A 290 24.45 23.39 14.18
N THR A 291 24.30 23.39 15.51
CA THR A 291 25.40 23.03 16.43
C THR A 291 25.71 21.53 16.48
N ILE A 292 24.85 20.67 15.93
CA ILE A 292 24.94 19.22 16.04
C ILE A 292 25.47 18.64 14.71
N THR A 293 26.65 18.02 14.76
CA THR A 293 27.31 17.41 13.60
C THR A 293 27.29 15.88 13.69
N ASP A 294 26.28 15.25 13.08
CA ASP A 294 26.24 13.79 12.86
C ASP A 294 25.65 13.52 11.46
N SER A 295 26.36 12.73 10.65
CA SER A 295 25.98 12.47 9.25
C SER A 295 24.69 11.66 9.09
N ARG A 296 24.20 11.02 10.17
CA ARG A 296 22.92 10.30 10.20
C ARG A 296 21.73 11.22 10.39
N ILE A 297 21.95 12.49 10.76
CA ILE A 297 20.88 13.47 10.99
C ILE A 297 20.64 14.25 9.69
N LYS A 298 19.39 14.26 9.23
CA LYS A 298 18.91 15.02 8.08
C LYS A 298 17.92 16.08 8.54
N TYR A 299 18.21 17.32 8.22
CA TYR A 299 17.37 18.47 8.56
C TYR A 299 16.68 19.05 7.33
N PHE A 300 15.36 19.21 7.40
CA PHE A 300 14.56 19.84 6.35
C PHE A 300 13.68 20.92 6.93
N LYS A 301 13.77 22.15 6.41
CA LYS A 301 12.85 23.24 6.77
C LYS A 301 11.71 23.37 5.76
N ASN A 302 10.49 23.55 6.23
CA ASN A 302 9.33 23.89 5.40
C ASN A 302 9.35 25.39 5.07
N LYS A 303 8.78 25.77 3.92
CA LYS A 303 8.71 27.18 3.49
C LYS A 303 7.66 27.97 4.28
N GLU A 304 6.66 27.28 4.78
CA GLU A 304 5.54 27.84 5.55
C GLU A 304 5.10 26.81 6.59
N ASN A 305 4.45 27.27 7.66
CA ASN A 305 3.88 26.41 8.68
C ASN A 305 2.70 25.62 8.10
N SER A 306 2.91 24.32 7.87
CA SER A 306 1.98 23.39 7.23
C SER A 306 1.42 22.36 8.21
N GLY A 307 1.75 22.47 9.49
CA GLY A 307 1.35 21.58 10.55
C GLY A 307 2.15 20.27 10.62
N ALA A 308 2.09 19.65 11.79
CA ALA A 308 2.86 18.44 12.09
C ALA A 308 2.46 17.20 11.26
N ALA A 309 1.25 17.18 10.67
CA ALA A 309 0.84 16.13 9.74
C ALA A 309 1.66 16.17 8.44
N MET A 310 1.82 17.37 7.87
CA MET A 310 2.58 17.58 6.65
C MET A 310 4.08 17.37 6.87
N SER A 311 4.61 17.80 8.03
CA SER A 311 6.00 17.53 8.41
C SER A 311 6.29 16.03 8.55
N ARG A 312 5.40 15.27 9.20
CA ARG A 312 5.50 13.79 9.26
C ARG A 312 5.43 13.16 7.87
N ASN A 313 4.49 13.58 7.03
CA ASN A 313 4.35 13.09 5.65
C ASN A 313 5.61 13.29 4.82
N LYS A 314 6.23 14.48 4.92
CA LYS A 314 7.51 14.80 4.26
C LYS A 314 8.62 13.90 4.78
N ALA A 315 8.77 13.79 6.10
CA ALA A 315 9.80 12.94 6.71
C ALA A 315 9.68 11.46 6.28
N LEU A 316 8.45 10.93 6.22
CA LEU A 316 8.19 9.55 5.78
C LEU A 316 8.55 9.31 4.31
N ARG A 317 8.49 10.33 3.45
CA ARG A 317 8.91 10.23 2.05
C ARG A 317 10.44 10.20 1.91
N GLU A 318 11.15 10.82 2.84
CA GLU A 318 12.62 10.82 2.90
C GLU A 318 13.19 9.59 3.62
N ALA A 319 12.35 8.84 4.34
CA ALA A 319 12.74 7.68 5.12
C ALA A 319 13.17 6.50 4.23
N ARG A 320 14.34 5.94 4.54
CA ARG A 320 14.93 4.80 3.82
C ARG A 320 15.03 3.54 4.68
N GLY A 321 14.79 3.63 5.97
CA GLY A 321 14.93 2.51 6.89
C GLY A 321 13.81 1.48 6.76
N GLN A 322 14.15 0.21 6.92
CA GLN A 322 13.17 -0.85 7.14
C GLN A 322 12.27 -0.53 8.33
N TRP A 323 12.87 -0.08 9.44
CA TRP A 323 12.13 0.24 10.65
C TRP A 323 11.81 1.73 10.65
N VAL A 324 10.56 2.09 10.91
CA VAL A 324 10.15 3.48 11.08
C VAL A 324 9.69 3.69 12.51
N ALA A 325 10.30 4.66 13.19
CA ALA A 325 9.99 5.04 14.56
C ALA A 325 9.71 6.56 14.64
N PHE A 326 9.08 7.01 15.71
CA PHE A 326 8.61 8.38 15.85
C PHE A 326 9.09 8.96 17.17
N LEU A 327 9.63 10.17 17.13
CA LEU A 327 10.05 10.91 18.31
C LEU A 327 9.69 12.38 18.07
N ASP A 328 8.74 12.91 18.84
CA ASP A 328 8.46 14.35 18.79
C ASP A 328 9.64 15.12 19.38
N SER A 329 9.88 16.34 18.88
CA SER A 329 11.07 17.14 19.15
C SER A 329 11.22 17.62 20.60
N ASP A 330 10.23 17.37 21.46
CA ASP A 330 10.24 17.68 22.90
C ASP A 330 10.18 16.44 23.82
N ASP A 331 10.16 15.23 23.25
CA ASP A 331 10.11 13.95 23.98
C ASP A 331 11.48 13.26 24.03
N LEU A 332 11.65 12.30 24.95
CA LEU A 332 12.92 11.59 25.16
C LEU A 332 12.77 10.07 25.05
N TRP A 333 13.83 9.40 24.61
CA TRP A 333 13.96 7.94 24.65
C TRP A 333 14.98 7.43 25.66
N MET A 334 14.71 6.25 26.20
CA MET A 334 15.69 5.50 26.97
C MET A 334 16.77 4.93 26.04
N PRO A 335 18.04 4.79 26.46
CA PRO A 335 19.15 4.39 25.59
C PRO A 335 18.98 3.07 24.83
N ASN A 336 18.21 2.12 25.37
CA ASN A 336 18.02 0.79 24.79
C ASN A 336 16.68 0.62 24.06
N LYS A 337 15.95 1.72 23.78
CA LYS A 337 14.61 1.69 23.19
C LYS A 337 14.61 0.97 21.85
N LEU A 338 15.44 1.41 20.92
CA LEU A 338 15.46 0.88 19.54
C LEU A 338 15.84 -0.60 19.52
N GLU A 339 16.94 -0.96 20.18
CA GLU A 339 17.46 -2.33 20.22
C GLU A 339 16.43 -3.31 20.80
N LYS A 340 15.83 -2.98 21.97
CA LYS A 340 14.83 -3.84 22.61
C LYS A 340 13.59 -4.01 21.76
N GLN A 341 13.10 -2.93 21.14
CA GLN A 341 11.89 -2.96 20.33
C GLN A 341 12.10 -3.74 19.03
N ILE A 342 13.23 -3.57 18.34
CA ILE A 342 13.59 -4.35 17.14
C ILE A 342 13.70 -5.83 17.49
N ASN A 343 14.42 -6.18 18.56
CA ASN A 343 14.56 -7.57 19.00
C ASN A 343 13.22 -8.20 19.33
N PHE A 344 12.35 -7.48 20.04
CA PHE A 344 10.98 -7.90 20.32
C PHE A 344 10.18 -8.16 19.03
N MET A 345 10.27 -7.25 18.06
CA MET A 345 9.54 -7.38 16.79
C MET A 345 10.07 -8.54 15.94
N LYS A 346 11.39 -8.63 15.76
CA LYS A 346 12.04 -9.72 14.99
C LYS A 346 11.74 -11.09 15.59
N LYS A 347 11.96 -11.25 16.90
CA LYS A 347 11.77 -12.53 17.61
C LYS A 347 10.36 -13.08 17.45
N ASN A 348 9.35 -12.22 17.40
CA ASN A 348 7.95 -12.62 17.32
C ASN A 348 7.34 -12.48 15.92
N GLY A 349 8.14 -12.07 14.91
CA GLY A 349 7.64 -11.80 13.56
C GLY A 349 6.64 -10.64 13.48
N TYR A 350 6.66 -9.71 14.44
CA TYR A 350 5.71 -8.60 14.49
C TYR A 350 6.08 -7.48 13.54
N THR A 351 5.05 -6.91 12.92
CA THR A 351 5.18 -5.80 11.95
C THR A 351 4.99 -4.43 12.60
N PHE A 352 4.25 -4.35 13.71
CA PHE A 352 3.88 -3.09 14.35
C PHE A 352 3.91 -3.24 15.87
N SER A 353 4.60 -2.34 16.56
CA SER A 353 4.71 -2.38 18.02
C SER A 353 4.73 -1.01 18.66
N TYR A 354 4.57 -1.00 19.98
CA TYR A 354 4.73 0.16 20.83
C TYR A 354 5.24 -0.25 22.22
N THR A 355 5.72 0.72 23.00
CA THR A 355 6.26 0.56 24.36
C THR A 355 5.42 1.34 25.39
N ASN A 356 5.73 1.16 26.68
CA ASN A 356 5.20 2.04 27.72
C ASN A 356 6.01 3.35 27.78
N TYR A 357 5.43 4.39 28.38
CA TYR A 357 6.11 5.67 28.61
C TYR A 357 5.78 6.28 29.98
N GLU A 358 6.63 7.19 30.43
CA GLU A 358 6.45 8.00 31.64
C GLU A 358 6.21 9.47 31.25
N GLU A 359 5.46 10.24 32.03
CA GLU A 359 5.32 11.70 31.78
C GLU A 359 6.40 12.48 32.54
N ILE A 360 7.05 13.41 31.84
CA ILE A 360 7.96 14.42 32.39
C ILE A 360 7.35 15.82 32.25
N ASP A 361 7.74 16.74 33.13
CA ASP A 361 7.37 18.15 33.04
C ASP A 361 8.27 18.92 32.06
N VAL A 362 8.02 20.23 31.92
CA VAL A 362 8.77 21.10 31.01
C VAL A 362 10.27 21.16 31.33
N ASP A 363 10.66 20.93 32.58
CA ASP A 363 12.06 20.95 33.02
C ASP A 363 12.72 19.56 32.96
N GLY A 364 11.97 18.53 32.57
CA GLY A 364 12.45 17.15 32.44
C GLY A 364 12.29 16.31 33.70
N ASN A 365 11.68 16.83 34.75
CA ASN A 365 11.45 16.08 35.97
C ASN A 365 10.29 15.09 35.79
N ARG A 366 10.43 13.89 36.36
CA ARG A 366 9.38 12.87 36.31
C ARG A 366 8.18 13.31 37.15
N THR A 367 7.01 13.29 36.53
CA THR A 367 5.74 13.60 37.20
C THR A 367 5.18 12.46 38.05
N GLY A 368 5.77 11.26 37.96
CA GLY A 368 5.24 10.04 38.58
C GLY A 368 4.09 9.38 37.80
N ILE A 369 3.67 9.95 36.67
CA ILE A 369 2.65 9.34 35.81
C ILE A 369 3.30 8.33 34.88
N LYS A 370 2.77 7.10 34.90
CA LYS A 370 3.18 6.00 34.03
C LYS A 370 2.01 5.55 33.16
N VAL A 371 2.26 5.39 31.87
CA VAL A 371 1.23 5.01 30.88
C VAL A 371 1.59 3.71 30.18
N THR A 372 0.63 2.80 30.12
CA THR A 372 0.71 1.51 29.41
C THR A 372 -0.51 1.33 28.48
N GLY A 373 -0.77 0.12 27.99
CA GLY A 373 -1.90 -0.19 27.13
C GLY A 373 -2.17 -1.70 26.95
N PRO A 374 -3.06 -2.06 26.02
CA PRO A 374 -3.37 -3.46 25.71
C PRO A 374 -2.16 -4.21 25.11
N LYS A 375 -1.97 -5.47 25.50
CA LYS A 375 -0.89 -6.34 24.96
C LYS A 375 -0.92 -6.50 23.44
N LYS A 376 -2.13 -6.52 22.86
CA LYS A 376 -2.39 -6.62 21.43
C LYS A 376 -3.54 -5.67 21.07
N ILE A 377 -3.35 -4.90 20.01
CA ILE A 377 -4.33 -3.98 19.46
C ILE A 377 -4.63 -4.41 18.04
N THR A 378 -5.83 -4.92 17.81
CA THR A 378 -6.32 -5.26 16.47
C THR A 378 -6.76 -4.00 15.73
N LYS A 379 -7.09 -4.13 14.44
CA LYS A 379 -7.75 -3.06 13.68
C LYS A 379 -8.94 -2.46 14.46
N THR A 380 -9.86 -3.29 14.94
CA THR A 380 -11.00 -2.82 15.76
C THR A 380 -10.54 -2.19 17.06
N GLY A 381 -9.52 -2.76 17.71
CA GLY A 381 -8.92 -2.20 18.92
C GLY A 381 -8.34 -0.80 18.71
N MET A 382 -7.65 -0.56 17.60
CA MET A 382 -7.11 0.76 17.27
C MET A 382 -8.24 1.76 17.00
N PHE A 383 -9.33 1.29 16.41
CA PHE A 383 -10.55 2.06 16.20
C PHE A 383 -11.28 2.42 17.51
N ASN A 384 -11.13 1.61 18.56
CA ASN A 384 -11.67 1.91 19.88
C ASN A 384 -10.96 3.11 20.52
N TYR A 385 -9.63 3.17 20.45
CA TYR A 385 -8.85 4.29 20.99
C TYR A 385 -7.42 4.33 20.44
N CYS A 386 -6.79 5.51 20.47
CA CYS A 386 -5.36 5.64 20.24
C CYS A 386 -4.59 5.19 21.49
N TRP A 387 -4.28 3.90 21.59
CA TRP A 387 -3.56 3.36 22.74
C TRP A 387 -2.10 3.80 22.78
N PRO A 388 -1.31 3.65 21.70
CA PRO A 388 0.10 4.00 21.69
C PRO A 388 0.32 5.51 21.78
N GLY A 389 1.33 5.94 22.54
CA GLY A 389 1.85 7.31 22.42
C GLY A 389 2.74 7.43 21.19
N CYS A 390 2.74 8.56 20.50
CA CYS A 390 3.52 8.79 19.27
C CYS A 390 4.98 8.33 19.42
N LEU A 391 5.67 8.82 20.46
CA LEU A 391 7.06 8.49 20.81
C LEU A 391 7.36 6.99 21.01
N THR A 392 6.34 6.16 21.25
CA THR A 392 6.56 4.74 21.61
C THR A 392 6.58 3.81 20.41
N VAL A 393 6.15 4.30 19.25
CA VAL A 393 5.78 3.46 18.12
C VAL A 393 6.98 3.07 17.26
N MET A 394 6.95 1.83 16.73
CA MET A 394 7.80 1.36 15.65
C MET A 394 7.04 0.41 14.72
N PHE A 395 7.26 0.51 13.40
CA PHE A 395 6.73 -0.46 12.43
C PHE A 395 7.76 -0.86 11.37
N ASP A 396 7.56 -2.05 10.78
CA ASP A 396 8.31 -2.56 9.64
C ASP A 396 7.71 -2.02 8.34
N ALA A 397 8.38 -1.05 7.75
CA ALA A 397 7.96 -0.40 6.52
C ALA A 397 8.07 -1.32 5.30
N ASN A 398 8.85 -2.41 5.31
CA ASN A 398 8.83 -3.40 4.23
C ASN A 398 7.49 -4.13 4.12
N LYS A 399 6.76 -4.25 5.23
CA LYS A 399 5.43 -4.86 5.27
C LYS A 399 4.31 -3.82 5.24
N VAL A 400 4.54 -2.67 5.84
CA VAL A 400 3.54 -1.60 5.94
C VAL A 400 3.52 -0.69 4.71
N GLY A 401 4.64 -0.48 4.01
CA GLY A 401 4.75 0.50 2.92
C GLY A 401 4.70 1.97 3.41
N LEU A 402 4.85 2.93 2.48
CA LEU A 402 4.65 4.36 2.76
C LEU A 402 3.25 4.61 3.31
N ILE A 403 3.20 5.39 4.40
CA ILE A 403 1.98 5.93 4.96
C ILE A 403 1.97 7.44 4.75
N GLN A 404 0.85 7.98 4.28
CA GLN A 404 0.57 9.41 4.22
C GLN A 404 -0.82 9.67 4.80
N ILE A 405 -1.00 10.78 5.49
CA ILE A 405 -2.26 11.22 6.09
C ILE A 405 -2.72 12.56 5.49
N GLU A 406 -4.01 12.87 5.62
CA GLU A 406 -4.53 14.19 5.27
C GLU A 406 -3.96 15.27 6.22
N ASP A 407 -3.99 16.53 5.79
CA ASP A 407 -3.62 17.66 6.62
C ASP A 407 -4.66 17.88 7.74
N ILE A 408 -4.42 17.22 8.87
CA ILE A 408 -5.20 17.38 10.08
C ILE A 408 -4.32 17.92 11.21
N LYS A 409 -4.78 19.01 11.83
CA LYS A 409 -4.04 19.68 12.91
C LYS A 409 -3.86 18.79 14.15
N LYS A 410 -4.81 17.88 14.41
CA LYS A 410 -4.82 17.01 15.60
C LYS A 410 -5.06 15.56 15.23
N ASN A 411 -4.69 14.66 16.16
CA ASN A 411 -4.83 13.23 15.99
C ASN A 411 -4.11 12.72 14.72
N ASN A 412 -3.09 13.44 14.26
CA ASN A 412 -2.34 13.10 13.05
C ASN A 412 -1.58 11.77 13.25
N ASP A 413 -0.94 11.59 14.41
CA ASP A 413 -0.41 10.32 14.89
C ASP A 413 -1.48 9.20 14.84
N TYR A 414 -2.68 9.47 15.35
CA TYR A 414 -3.74 8.49 15.37
C TYR A 414 -4.23 8.13 13.96
N ALA A 415 -4.32 9.10 13.04
CA ALA A 415 -4.60 8.83 11.63
C ALA A 415 -3.54 7.91 11.00
N MET A 416 -2.26 8.08 11.36
CA MET A 416 -1.21 7.18 10.90
C MET A 416 -1.42 5.76 11.45
N TRP A 417 -1.67 5.61 12.75
CA TRP A 417 -1.88 4.30 13.36
C TRP A 417 -3.11 3.58 12.82
N LEU A 418 -4.19 4.30 12.49
CA LEU A 418 -5.35 3.73 11.81
C LEU A 418 -5.00 3.17 10.43
N LYS A 419 -4.04 3.77 9.71
CA LYS A 419 -3.54 3.24 8.42
C LYS A 419 -2.60 2.06 8.60
N VAL A 420 -1.68 2.11 9.56
CA VAL A 420 -0.77 0.98 9.87
C VAL A 420 -1.55 -0.24 10.36
N CYS A 421 -2.53 -0.03 11.26
CA CYS A 421 -3.37 -1.11 11.80
C CYS A 421 -4.30 -1.78 10.78
N LYS A 422 -4.49 -1.20 9.59
CA LYS A 422 -5.18 -1.88 8.48
C LYS A 422 -4.32 -2.99 7.88
N LYS A 423 -2.99 -2.95 8.08
CA LYS A 423 -2.02 -3.89 7.52
C LYS A 423 -1.44 -4.85 8.57
N ALA A 424 -1.37 -4.44 9.84
CA ALA A 424 -0.85 -5.29 10.92
C ALA A 424 -1.46 -4.97 12.29
N ASP A 425 -1.64 -5.98 13.13
CA ASP A 425 -1.96 -5.78 14.55
C ASP A 425 -0.76 -5.14 15.28
N CYS A 426 -1.02 -4.29 16.28
CA CYS A 426 0.02 -3.63 17.09
C CYS A 426 0.25 -4.39 18.40
N TYR A 427 1.51 -4.59 18.79
CA TYR A 427 1.89 -5.36 19.98
C TYR A 427 2.66 -4.52 20.99
N LEU A 428 2.35 -4.68 22.28
CA LEU A 428 3.04 -3.99 23.36
C LEU A 428 4.31 -4.73 23.76
N LEU A 429 5.44 -4.03 23.72
CA LEU A 429 6.62 -4.35 24.52
C LEU A 429 6.43 -3.70 25.90
N ASP A 430 6.20 -4.53 26.92
CA ASP A 430 5.83 -4.09 28.27
C ASP A 430 7.03 -3.54 29.07
N GLU A 431 7.67 -2.51 28.53
CA GLU A 431 8.82 -1.82 29.10
C GLU A 431 8.67 -0.30 28.94
N TYR A 432 9.10 0.46 29.95
CA TYR A 432 9.09 1.92 29.95
C TYR A 432 10.35 2.43 29.23
N LEU A 433 10.22 2.72 27.94
CA LEU A 433 11.35 3.05 27.06
C LEU A 433 11.30 4.47 26.49
N ALA A 434 10.33 5.28 26.93
CA ALA A 434 10.16 6.65 26.47
C ALA A 434 9.62 7.57 27.57
N GLN A 435 9.86 8.87 27.43
CA GLN A 435 9.39 9.92 28.33
C GLN A 435 8.68 11.01 27.52
N TYR A 436 7.41 11.23 27.84
CA TYR A 436 6.53 12.18 27.17
C TYR A 436 6.50 13.50 27.94
N ARG A 437 6.82 14.61 27.28
CA ARG A 437 6.85 15.94 27.92
C ARG A 437 5.48 16.60 27.92
N LYS A 438 5.10 17.16 29.06
CA LYS A 438 3.78 17.77 29.27
C LYS A 438 3.90 19.16 29.89
N GLY A 439 2.98 20.04 29.50
CA GLY A 439 2.86 21.39 30.06
C GLY A 439 3.50 22.51 29.24
N ARG A 440 4.04 22.21 28.05
CA ARG A 440 4.62 23.21 27.16
C ARG A 440 3.59 24.20 26.63
N VAL A 441 3.91 25.49 26.69
CA VAL A 441 3.08 26.58 26.12
C VAL A 441 3.03 26.43 24.61
N GLY A 442 1.82 26.48 24.03
CA GLY A 442 1.59 26.23 22.61
C GLY A 442 1.45 24.75 22.23
N SER A 443 1.57 23.82 23.19
CA SER A 443 1.33 22.40 22.93
C SER A 443 -0.13 22.15 22.54
N VAL A 444 -0.29 21.37 21.47
CA VAL A 444 -1.59 21.05 20.87
C VAL A 444 -2.35 19.99 21.70
N SER A 445 -1.81 19.47 22.80
CA SER A 445 -2.40 18.33 23.54
C SER A 445 -3.43 18.70 24.62
N THR A 446 -3.56 19.97 25.05
CA THR A 446 -4.35 20.35 26.25
C THR A 446 -5.63 21.14 25.93
N HIS A 447 -6.83 20.52 25.99
CA HIS A 447 -8.10 21.23 25.71
C HIS A 447 -9.34 20.67 26.42
N SER A 448 -10.42 21.45 26.36
CA SER A 448 -11.77 21.09 26.79
C SER A 448 -12.34 19.85 26.09
N ILE A 449 -13.28 19.16 26.74
CA ILE A 449 -13.99 17.98 26.20
C ILE A 449 -14.68 18.30 24.86
N LYS A 450 -15.27 19.49 24.70
CA LYS A 450 -15.93 19.90 23.45
C LYS A 450 -14.96 19.95 22.27
N THR A 451 -13.75 20.46 22.50
CA THR A 451 -12.69 20.51 21.51
C THR A 451 -12.23 19.10 21.11
N MET A 452 -12.13 18.19 22.07
CA MET A 452 -11.75 16.79 21.84
C MET A 452 -12.76 16.05 20.95
N ILE A 453 -14.06 16.22 21.20
CA ILE A 453 -15.14 15.65 20.38
C ILE A 453 -15.01 16.11 18.92
N GLY A 454 -14.82 17.40 18.71
CA GLY A 454 -14.66 17.98 17.36
C GLY A 454 -13.49 17.37 16.59
N TRP A 455 -12.33 17.21 17.23
CA TRP A 455 -11.14 16.63 16.57
C TRP A 455 -11.25 15.14 16.29
N HIS A 456 -11.91 14.36 17.15
CA HIS A 456 -12.19 12.95 16.85
C HIS A 456 -13.21 12.80 15.73
N TYR A 457 -14.24 13.66 15.68
CA TYR A 457 -15.18 13.66 14.57
C TYR A 457 -14.47 13.97 13.24
N LYS A 458 -13.62 15.02 13.21
CA LYS A 458 -12.82 15.36 12.01
C LYS A 458 -11.89 14.23 11.58
N LEU A 459 -11.21 13.56 12.53
CA LEU A 459 -10.39 12.40 12.23
C LEU A 459 -11.17 11.32 11.45
N TYR A 460 -12.35 10.93 11.94
CA TYR A 460 -13.11 9.88 11.28
C TYR A 460 -13.79 10.36 10.00
N ASN A 461 -14.27 11.61 9.98
CA ASN A 461 -15.04 12.13 8.85
C ASN A 461 -14.15 12.58 7.69
N GLU A 462 -13.12 13.38 7.97
CA GLU A 462 -12.24 13.97 6.97
C GLU A 462 -11.09 13.00 6.65
N ALA A 463 -10.29 12.58 7.64
CA ALA A 463 -9.09 11.78 7.37
C ALA A 463 -9.39 10.31 7.00
N GLU A 464 -10.44 9.71 7.56
CA GLU A 464 -10.87 8.34 7.25
C GLU A 464 -12.05 8.27 6.27
N ASN A 465 -12.57 9.42 5.79
CA ASN A 465 -13.69 9.52 4.84
C ASN A 465 -14.94 8.73 5.28
N MET A 466 -15.20 8.66 6.59
CA MET A 466 -16.37 7.97 7.12
C MET A 466 -17.55 8.94 7.15
N GLY A 467 -18.63 8.62 6.44
CA GLY A 467 -19.85 9.43 6.45
C GLY A 467 -20.35 9.75 7.87
N MET A 468 -21.15 10.81 8.00
CA MET A 468 -21.52 11.44 9.28
C MET A 468 -21.89 10.46 10.40
N ALA A 469 -22.80 9.51 10.14
CA ALA A 469 -23.29 8.57 11.15
C ALA A 469 -22.17 7.68 11.73
N LYS A 470 -21.27 7.17 10.87
CA LYS A 470 -20.12 6.35 11.31
C LYS A 470 -19.13 7.20 12.11
N SER A 471 -18.90 8.44 11.70
CA SER A 471 -17.99 9.35 12.39
C SER A 471 -18.47 9.72 13.78
N LEU A 472 -19.78 9.98 13.95
CA LEU A 472 -20.37 10.20 15.28
C LEU A 472 -20.25 8.97 16.17
N PHE A 473 -20.59 7.79 15.64
CA PHE A 473 -20.47 6.52 16.39
C PHE A 473 -19.02 6.27 16.85
N ASN A 474 -18.05 6.40 15.94
CA ASN A 474 -16.64 6.18 16.27
C ASN A 474 -16.11 7.23 17.25
N THR A 475 -16.58 8.48 17.16
CA THR A 475 -16.25 9.53 18.12
C THR A 475 -16.75 9.19 19.52
N GLY A 476 -18.02 8.81 19.66
CA GLY A 476 -18.60 8.36 20.93
C GLY A 476 -17.85 7.17 21.51
N ARG A 477 -17.56 6.17 20.67
CA ARG A 477 -16.74 5.01 21.05
C ARG A 477 -15.36 5.44 21.57
N ASN A 478 -14.68 6.35 20.87
CA ASN A 478 -13.36 6.82 21.26
C ASN A 478 -13.35 7.47 22.64
N LEU A 479 -14.34 8.32 22.95
CA LEU A 479 -14.46 8.97 24.26
C LEU A 479 -14.63 7.94 25.39
N LEU A 480 -15.48 6.94 25.18
CA LEU A 480 -15.71 5.87 26.16
C LEU A 480 -14.41 5.11 26.47
N PHE A 481 -13.68 4.70 25.44
CA PHE A 481 -12.41 4.01 25.64
C PHE A 481 -11.29 4.92 26.14
N GLY A 482 -11.38 6.24 25.90
CA GLY A 482 -10.47 7.22 26.50
C GLY A 482 -10.61 7.29 28.02
N CYS A 483 -11.84 7.26 28.53
CA CYS A 483 -12.09 7.12 29.97
C CYS A 483 -11.55 5.79 30.50
N TYR A 484 -11.78 4.69 29.77
CA TYR A 484 -11.25 3.38 30.13
C TYR A 484 -9.71 3.34 30.18
N LYS A 485 -9.02 3.97 29.22
CA LYS A 485 -7.55 4.08 29.21
C LYS A 485 -7.06 4.78 30.47
N LYS A 486 -7.65 5.94 30.81
CA LYS A 486 -7.27 6.69 32.02
C LYS A 486 -7.45 5.86 33.29
N TRP A 487 -8.55 5.12 33.40
CA TRP A 487 -8.82 4.30 34.58
C TRP A 487 -7.89 3.09 34.70
N LYS A 488 -7.62 2.40 33.59
CA LYS A 488 -6.92 1.09 33.63
C LYS A 488 -5.41 1.18 33.40
N TYR A 489 -4.98 2.09 32.53
CA TYR A 489 -3.63 2.07 31.96
C TYR A 489 -2.80 3.31 32.29
N VAL A 490 -3.35 4.28 33.01
CA VAL A 490 -2.61 5.43 33.55
C VAL A 490 -2.52 5.26 35.06
N LYS A 491 -1.30 5.22 35.60
CA LYS A 491 -1.05 5.12 37.05
C LYS A 491 -0.25 6.33 37.51
N SER A 492 -0.64 6.90 38.65
CA SER A 492 0.17 7.89 39.38
C SER A 492 0.89 7.17 40.52
N SER A 493 2.21 7.27 40.57
CA SER A 493 3.01 6.76 41.70
C SER A 493 3.18 7.78 42.83
N MET A 494 2.64 9.00 42.69
CA MET A 494 2.57 9.98 43.78
C MET A 494 1.21 9.84 44.49
N LYS A 495 1.27 9.34 45.72
CA LYS A 495 0.26 9.49 46.76
C LYS A 495 0.83 10.35 47.86
#